data_AF-A0A433IMP5-F1
#
_entry.id   AF-A0A433IMP5-F1
#
_cell.length_a   1.000
_cell.length_b   1.000
_cell.length_c   1.000
_cell.angle_alpha   90.00
_cell.angle_beta   90.00
_cell.angle_gamma   90.00
#
_symmetry.space_group_name_H-M   'P 1'
#
loop_
_entity.id
_entity.type
_entity.pdbx_description
1 polymer ?
#
loop_
_entity_poly.entity_id
_entity_poly.type
_entity_poly.pdbx_seq_one_letter_code
_entity_poly.pdbx_strand_id
1 'polypeptide(L)'
;MSAHHADDGLPAPVSTLAEDPPADGRQAPPSGVVVGEDGRARPPWAARDPLLREYYDTEWGLPVTDERGLFERLVLEAFQSGLSWRTVLAKRPRFREVFAGFDADAVAAFGDAEVEALLADPG
;
A
#
# COMPACT_ATOMS: atom_id res chain seq x y z
N MET A 1 -80.18 -14.01 4.50
CA MET A 1 -79.80 -12.97 3.52
C MET A 1 -78.29 -12.84 3.56
N SER A 2 -77.63 -13.30 2.50
CA SER A 2 -76.19 -13.17 2.25
C SER A 2 -75.81 -11.75 1.85
N ALA A 3 -74.60 -11.31 2.20
CA ALA A 3 -73.74 -10.40 1.41
C ALA A 3 -72.30 -10.48 1.98
N HIS A 4 -71.34 -10.99 1.19
CA HIS A 4 -70.16 -10.26 0.64
C HIS A 4 -69.13 -9.89 1.71
N HIS A 5 -68.00 -10.61 1.86
CA HIS A 5 -66.84 -10.72 0.95
C HIS A 5 -66.33 -9.36 0.47
N ALA A 6 -65.29 -8.87 1.14
CA ALA A 6 -64.33 -7.90 0.61
C ALA A 6 -62.99 -8.12 1.34
N ASP A 7 -62.08 -8.73 0.58
CA ASP A 7 -60.66 -8.90 0.83
C ASP A 7 -59.98 -7.57 0.49
N ASP A 8 -59.55 -6.80 1.50
CA ASP A 8 -58.82 -5.54 1.30
C ASP A 8 -57.31 -5.84 1.27
N GLY A 9 -56.85 -6.31 0.11
CA GLY A 9 -55.43 -6.42 -0.20
C GLY A 9 -54.82 -5.03 -0.43
N LEU A 10 -54.01 -4.56 0.51
CA LEU A 10 -53.09 -3.44 0.24
C LEU A 10 -52.11 -3.83 -0.87
N PRO A 11 -51.87 -2.98 -1.89
CA PRO A 11 -50.81 -3.25 -2.85
C PRO A 11 -49.44 -3.13 -2.18
N ALA A 12 -48.59 -4.14 -2.39
CA ALA A 12 -47.17 -4.07 -2.06
C ALA A 12 -46.51 -2.88 -2.78
N PRO A 13 -45.51 -2.19 -2.17
CA PRO A 13 -44.83 -1.09 -2.84
C PRO A 13 -44.12 -1.59 -4.09
N VAL A 14 -44.39 -0.93 -5.22
CA VAL A 14 -43.67 -1.12 -6.49
C VAL A 14 -42.18 -0.90 -6.23
N SER A 15 -41.41 -1.97 -6.42
CA SER A 15 -39.96 -1.94 -6.32
C SER A 15 -39.43 -0.98 -7.37
N THR A 16 -38.92 0.18 -6.95
CA THR A 16 -38.23 1.11 -7.84
C THR A 16 -37.04 0.36 -8.44
N LEU A 17 -37.08 0.12 -9.74
CA LEU A 17 -35.97 -0.41 -10.51
C LEU A 17 -34.73 0.44 -10.19
N ALA A 18 -33.72 -0.20 -9.59
CA ALA A 18 -32.38 0.37 -9.56
C ALA A 18 -32.00 0.69 -11.01
N GLU A 19 -31.65 1.95 -11.28
CA GLU A 19 -31.16 2.35 -12.59
C GLU A 19 -29.97 1.46 -12.97
N ASP A 20 -29.98 0.94 -14.20
CA ASP A 20 -28.85 0.18 -14.74
C ASP A 20 -27.58 1.03 -14.66
N PRO A 21 -26.44 0.47 -14.21
CA PRO A 21 -25.18 1.19 -14.20
C PRO A 21 -24.79 1.56 -15.65
N PRO A 22 -24.17 2.73 -15.87
CA PRO A 22 -23.78 3.16 -17.20
C PRO A 22 -22.88 2.10 -17.87
N ALA A 23 -23.18 1.79 -19.14
CA ALA A 23 -22.53 0.76 -19.97
C ALA A 23 -21.09 1.13 -20.40
N ASP A 24 -20.36 1.87 -19.58
CA ASP A 24 -18.92 2.03 -19.64
C ASP A 24 -18.38 1.09 -18.55
N GLY A 25 -17.71 0.01 -18.94
CA GLY A 25 -17.18 -1.02 -18.03
C GLY A 25 -16.15 -0.53 -16.98
N ARG A 26 -16.03 0.77 -16.74
CA ARG A 26 -15.36 1.36 -15.58
C ARG A 26 -16.20 1.12 -14.33
N GLN A 27 -15.86 0.08 -13.58
CA GLN A 27 -16.26 -0.04 -12.18
C GLN A 27 -15.87 1.24 -11.43
N ALA A 28 -16.81 1.79 -10.65
CA ALA A 28 -16.50 2.85 -9.71
C ALA A 28 -15.33 2.41 -8.82
N PRO A 29 -14.36 3.29 -8.55
CA PRO A 29 -13.20 2.91 -7.75
C PRO A 29 -13.66 2.38 -6.39
N PRO A 30 -13.04 1.30 -5.87
CA PRO A 30 -13.39 0.77 -4.56
C PRO A 30 -13.27 1.89 -3.52
N SER A 31 -14.25 2.00 -2.63
CA SER A 31 -14.24 3.01 -1.57
C SER A 31 -12.93 2.88 -0.77
N GLY A 32 -12.10 3.93 -0.80
CA GLY A 32 -10.81 3.96 -0.10
C GLY A 32 -9.56 4.07 -0.98
N VAL A 33 -9.69 4.19 -2.31
CA VAL A 33 -8.55 4.50 -3.19
C VAL A 33 -8.60 5.94 -3.73
N VAL A 34 -7.43 6.45 -4.08
CA VAL A 34 -7.24 7.74 -4.76
C VAL A 34 -6.82 7.45 -6.20
N VAL A 35 -7.55 8.01 -7.16
CA VAL A 35 -7.21 7.90 -8.59
C VAL A 35 -6.33 9.08 -8.97
N GLY A 36 -5.12 8.80 -9.48
CA GLY A 36 -4.19 9.82 -9.96
C GLY A 36 -4.55 10.36 -11.35
N GLU A 37 -3.89 11.45 -11.75
CA GLU A 37 -3.99 12.01 -13.11
C GLU A 37 -3.53 11.01 -14.19
N ASP A 38 -2.71 10.04 -13.80
CA ASP A 38 -2.26 8.91 -14.63
C ASP A 38 -3.29 7.77 -14.74
N GLY A 39 -4.48 7.94 -14.17
CA GLY A 39 -5.56 6.95 -14.19
C GLY A 39 -5.35 5.74 -13.27
N ARG A 40 -4.25 5.68 -12.51
CA ARG A 40 -3.96 4.57 -11.59
C ARG A 40 -4.63 4.81 -10.23
N ALA A 41 -5.31 3.78 -9.72
CA ALA A 41 -5.89 3.77 -8.38
C ALA A 41 -4.85 3.30 -7.35
N ARG A 42 -4.68 4.08 -6.27
CA ARG A 42 -3.71 3.79 -5.20
C ARG A 42 -4.33 3.97 -3.82
N PRO A 43 -3.83 3.27 -2.79
CA PRO A 43 -4.24 3.57 -1.42
C PRO A 43 -3.77 4.99 -1.02
N PRO A 44 -4.44 5.64 -0.04
CA PRO A 44 -4.15 7.03 0.32
C PRO A 44 -2.71 7.27 0.78
N TRP A 45 -2.08 6.26 1.37
CA TRP A 45 -0.68 6.35 1.82
C TRP A 45 0.31 6.41 0.66
N ALA A 46 0.01 5.77 -0.48
CA ALA A 46 0.87 5.75 -1.67
C ALA A 46 0.62 6.94 -2.62
N ALA A 47 -0.59 7.51 -2.60
CA ALA A 47 -1.00 8.49 -3.60
C ALA A 47 -0.34 9.87 -3.44
N ARG A 48 -0.03 10.27 -2.19
CA ARG A 48 0.24 11.67 -1.83
C ARG A 48 1.67 12.14 -2.07
N ASP A 49 2.63 11.23 -2.06
CA ASP A 49 4.04 11.56 -2.21
C ASP A 49 4.67 10.85 -3.41
N PRO A 50 5.47 11.51 -4.25
CA PRO A 50 6.10 10.88 -5.40
C PRO A 50 6.95 9.65 -5.06
N LEU A 51 7.73 9.68 -3.97
CA LEU A 51 8.59 8.56 -3.57
C LEU A 51 7.75 7.35 -3.13
N LEU A 52 6.69 7.59 -2.33
CA LEU A 52 5.76 6.52 -1.94
C LEU A 52 4.99 5.95 -3.13
N ARG A 53 4.64 6.81 -4.09
CA ARG A 53 3.92 6.42 -5.31
C ARG A 53 4.77 5.53 -6.21
N GLU A 54 6.01 5.92 -6.46
CA GLU A 54 6.97 5.15 -7.25
C GLU A 54 7.21 3.79 -6.60
N TYR A 55 7.51 3.78 -5.30
CA TYR A 55 7.69 2.55 -4.54
C TYR A 55 6.45 1.64 -4.59
N TYR A 56 5.24 2.19 -4.44
CA TYR A 56 4.02 1.40 -4.54
C TYR A 56 3.84 0.77 -5.92
N ASP A 57 4.07 1.55 -6.97
CA ASP A 57 3.85 1.11 -8.35
C ASP A 57 4.87 0.09 -8.84
N THR A 58 6.09 0.14 -8.32
CA THR A 58 7.24 -0.57 -8.90
C THR A 58 7.87 -1.60 -7.97
N GLU A 59 7.50 -1.62 -6.69
CA GLU A 59 8.12 -2.51 -5.71
C GLU A 59 7.12 -3.14 -4.72
N TRP A 60 6.10 -2.40 -4.28
CA TRP A 60 5.21 -2.89 -3.23
C TRP A 60 4.33 -4.04 -3.71
N GLY A 61 4.38 -5.16 -3.00
CA GLY A 61 3.63 -6.38 -3.35
C GLY A 61 4.22 -7.18 -4.52
N LEU A 62 5.32 -6.73 -5.13
CA LEU A 62 6.05 -7.50 -6.12
C LEU A 62 7.00 -8.51 -5.43
N PRO A 63 7.21 -9.70 -6.02
CA PRO A 63 8.07 -10.70 -5.42
C PRO A 63 9.54 -10.24 -5.42
N VAL A 64 10.21 -10.46 -4.30
CA VAL A 64 11.67 -10.34 -4.17
C VAL A 64 12.24 -11.74 -4.08
N THR A 65 13.11 -12.10 -5.01
CA THR A 65 13.55 -13.49 -5.22
C THR A 65 15.02 -13.72 -4.94
N ASP A 66 15.79 -12.67 -4.68
CA ASP A 66 17.19 -12.74 -4.30
C ASP A 66 17.38 -12.44 -2.80
N GLU A 67 18.42 -13.01 -2.23
CA GLU A 67 18.73 -12.91 -0.80
C GLU A 67 18.99 -11.47 -0.35
N ARG A 68 19.77 -10.71 -1.12
CA ARG A 68 20.11 -9.32 -0.79
C ARG A 68 18.86 -8.44 -0.75
N GLY A 69 17.97 -8.58 -1.73
CA GLY A 69 16.70 -7.86 -1.76
C GLY A 69 15.80 -8.21 -0.57
N LEU A 70 15.74 -9.49 -0.18
CA LEU A 70 14.98 -9.93 0.99
C LEU A 70 15.56 -9.38 2.29
N PHE A 71 16.88 -9.45 2.45
CA PHE A 71 17.57 -8.89 3.61
C PHE A 71 17.42 -7.37 3.70
N GLU A 72 17.59 -6.66 2.59
CA GLU A 72 17.32 -5.22 2.48
C GLU A 72 15.91 -4.90 2.96
N ARG A 73 14.89 -5.60 2.45
CA ARG A 73 13.51 -5.31 2.84
C ARG A 73 13.29 -5.56 4.33
N LEU A 74 13.74 -6.70 4.85
CA LEU A 74 13.57 -7.05 6.25
C LEU A 74 14.20 -6.02 7.19
N VAL A 75 15.43 -5.59 6.89
CA VAL A 75 16.15 -4.59 7.69
C VAL A 75 15.45 -3.23 7.64
N LEU A 76 15.02 -2.77 6.46
CA LEU A 76 14.34 -1.49 6.32
C LEU A 76 13.00 -1.44 7.11
N GLU A 77 12.25 -2.55 7.17
CA GLU A 77 11.04 -2.64 7.99
C GLU A 77 11.37 -2.54 9.50
N ALA A 78 12.50 -3.10 9.95
CA ALA A 78 12.94 -2.97 11.34
C ALA A 78 13.26 -1.51 11.72
N PHE A 79 13.89 -0.75 10.81
CA PHE A 79 14.16 0.68 11.00
C PHE A 79 12.90 1.56 10.97
N GLN A 80 11.74 1.03 10.56
CA GLN A 80 10.50 1.80 10.52
C GLN A 80 9.88 2.05 11.90
N SER A 81 10.40 1.43 12.97
CA SER A 81 9.89 1.60 14.33
C SER A 81 9.89 3.07 14.79
N GLY A 82 8.70 3.66 14.89
CA GLY A 82 8.51 5.07 15.27
C GLY A 82 8.75 6.09 14.15
N LEU A 83 9.00 5.64 12.92
CA LEU A 83 9.24 6.49 11.76
C LEU A 83 8.19 6.27 10.66
N SER A 84 8.07 7.25 9.76
CA SER A 84 7.27 7.07 8.55
C SER A 84 8.02 6.22 7.51
N TRP A 85 7.32 5.40 6.74
CA TRP A 85 7.95 4.64 5.65
C TRP A 85 8.62 5.53 4.61
N ARG A 86 8.07 6.72 4.36
CA ARG A 86 8.72 7.76 3.55
C ARG A 86 10.12 8.10 4.08
N THR A 87 10.27 8.27 5.39
CA THR A 87 11.57 8.58 6.02
C THR A 87 12.57 7.46 5.75
N VAL A 88 12.15 6.20 5.91
CA VAL A 88 12.99 5.03 5.64
C VAL A 88 13.38 4.96 4.17
N LEU A 89 12.41 5.08 3.24
CA LEU A 89 12.68 5.08 1.80
C LEU A 89 13.60 6.21 1.36
N ALA A 90 13.47 7.40 1.95
CA ALA A 90 14.34 8.53 1.64
C ALA A 90 15.79 8.27 2.04
N LYS A 91 16.03 7.51 3.11
CA LYS A 91 17.37 7.11 3.58
C LYS A 91 17.89 5.82 2.93
N ARG A 92 17.05 5.08 2.21
CA ARG A 92 17.41 3.80 1.57
C ARG A 92 18.69 3.84 0.73
N PRO A 93 18.99 4.89 -0.05
CA PRO A 93 20.27 4.97 -0.76
C PRO A 93 21.47 4.95 0.19
N ARG A 94 21.42 5.73 1.29
CA ARG A 94 22.49 5.75 2.29
C ARG A 94 22.60 4.40 3.00
N PHE A 95 21.48 3.77 3.35
CA PHE A 95 21.48 2.41 3.89
C PHE A 95 22.21 1.42 2.97
N ARG A 96 21.94 1.44 1.65
CA ARG A 96 22.65 0.58 0.70
C ARG A 96 24.15 0.82 0.68
N GLU A 97 24.61 2.06 0.81
CA GLU A 97 26.04 2.37 0.89
C GLU A 97 26.67 1.80 2.16
N VAL A 98 26.05 2.06 3.31
CA VAL A 98 26.67 1.81 4.62
C VAL A 98 26.44 0.40 5.15
N PHE A 99 25.44 -0.32 4.64
CA PHE A 99 25.21 -1.75 4.90
C PHE A 99 25.78 -2.64 3.79
N ALA A 100 26.85 -2.19 3.11
CA ALA A 100 27.56 -2.98 2.10
C ALA A 100 26.64 -3.56 0.99
N GLY A 101 25.65 -2.79 0.54
CA GLY A 101 24.65 -3.21 -0.44
C GLY A 101 23.74 -4.34 0.06
N PHE A 102 23.58 -4.45 1.37
CA PHE A 102 22.83 -5.53 2.03
C PHE A 102 23.38 -6.93 1.72
N ASP A 103 24.70 -7.06 1.63
CA ASP A 103 25.36 -8.36 1.67
C ASP A 103 25.38 -8.88 3.11
N ALA A 104 24.65 -9.98 3.37
CA ALA A 104 24.43 -10.48 4.72
C ALA A 104 25.73 -10.93 5.41
N ASP A 105 26.63 -11.59 4.67
CA ASP A 105 27.92 -12.04 5.20
C ASP A 105 28.83 -10.85 5.56
N ALA A 106 28.86 -9.82 4.71
CA ALA A 106 29.62 -8.59 4.98
C ALA A 106 29.09 -7.85 6.21
N VAL A 107 27.77 -7.69 6.33
CA VAL A 107 27.14 -7.03 7.49
C VAL A 107 27.32 -7.85 8.77
N ALA A 108 27.26 -9.18 8.69
CA ALA A 108 27.52 -10.06 9.83
C ALA A 108 28.97 -9.97 10.34
N ALA A 109 29.91 -9.55 9.50
CA ALA A 109 31.30 -9.31 9.86
C ALA A 109 31.56 -7.93 10.48
N PHE A 110 30.58 -7.03 10.53
CA PHE A 110 30.73 -5.73 11.17
C PHE A 110 31.04 -5.90 12.66
N GLY A 111 32.09 -5.23 13.12
CA GLY A 111 32.48 -5.18 14.53
C GLY A 111 32.12 -3.84 15.17
N ASP A 112 32.61 -3.64 16.38
CA ASP A 112 32.35 -2.42 17.17
C ASP A 112 32.76 -1.15 16.43
N ALA A 113 33.86 -1.19 15.66
CA ALA A 113 34.35 -0.03 14.92
C ALA A 113 33.36 0.43 13.83
N GLU A 114 32.79 -0.51 13.06
CA GLU A 114 31.77 -0.19 12.07
C GLU A 114 30.50 0.32 12.75
N VAL A 115 30.06 -0.31 13.85
CA VAL A 115 28.88 0.13 14.59
C VAL A 115 29.03 1.56 15.11
N GLU A 116 30.16 1.89 15.75
CA GLU A 116 30.43 3.24 16.25
C GLU A 116 30.49 4.27 15.13
N ALA A 117 31.09 3.92 13.97
CA ALA A 117 31.11 4.79 12.81
C ALA A 117 29.70 5.06 12.27
N LEU A 118 28.85 4.03 12.20
CA LEU A 118 27.46 4.14 11.74
C LEU A 118 26.57 4.92 12.71
N LEU A 119 26.81 4.80 14.02
CA LEU A 119 26.10 5.60 15.03
C LEU A 119 26.42 7.10 14.93
N ALA A 120 27.62 7.45 14.47
CA ALA A 120 28.04 8.82 14.22
C ALA A 120 27.64 9.36 12.84
N ASP A 121 27.07 8.52 11.96
CA ASP A 121 26.59 8.91 10.65
C ASP A 121 25.27 9.71 10.79
N PRO A 122 25.19 10.97 10.33
CA PRO A 122 23.94 11.75 10.38
C PRO A 122 22.83 11.18 9.46
N GLY A 123 23.22 10.22 8.61
CA GLY A 123 22.39 9.43 7.71
C GLY A 123 21.82 10.19 6.54
#